data_AF-A0A0C2DHX4-F1
#
_entry.id   AF-A0A0C2DHX4-F1
#
_cell.length_a   1.000
_cell.length_b   1.000
_cell.length_c   1.000
_cell.angle_alpha   90.00
_cell.angle_beta   90.00
_cell.angle_gamma   90.00
#
_symmetry.space_group_name_H-M   'P 1'
#
loop_
_entity.id
_entity.type
_entity.pdbx_description
1 polymer ?
#
loop_
_entity_poly.entity_id
_entity_poly.type
_entity_poly.pdbx_seq_one_letter_code
_entity_poly.pdbx_strand_id
1 'polypeptide(L)'
;MQVEEEPAQASSAITLGDLQTEITAPVGAELYYAYPDHASVGYGAVFEVEDPQIIQHLRTDVAFEQSKADRAGKTGADKATGTFVFKAVAPGTTGLRITRKFRGETEYEAAFTITVVEP
;
A
#
# COMPACT_ATOMS: atom_id res chain seq x y z
N MET A 1 -0.32 26.44 23.99
CA MET A 1 -1.04 25.98 22.79
C MET A 1 -1.07 24.48 22.88
N GLN A 2 -2.24 23.92 23.17
CA GLN A 2 -2.44 22.47 23.23
C GLN A 2 -2.26 21.94 21.81
N VAL A 3 -1.30 21.03 21.63
CA VAL A 3 -1.34 20.12 20.49
C VAL A 3 -2.35 19.06 20.90
N GLU A 4 -3.52 19.08 20.25
CA GLU A 4 -4.44 17.95 20.29
C GLU A 4 -3.66 16.74 19.77
N GLU A 5 -3.24 15.88 20.69
CA GLU A 5 -2.92 14.50 20.36
C GLU A 5 -4.23 13.89 19.86
N GLU A 6 -4.39 13.85 18.54
CA GLU A 6 -5.41 13.05 17.87
C GLU A 6 -5.42 11.66 18.54
N PRO A 7 -6.58 11.16 18.97
CA PRO A 7 -6.62 9.90 19.67
C PRO A 7 -6.08 8.81 18.73
N ALA A 8 -5.00 8.16 19.15
CA ALA A 8 -4.53 6.89 18.59
C ALA A 8 -5.61 5.82 18.85
N GLN A 9 -6.72 5.90 18.12
CA GLN A 9 -7.73 4.85 18.05
C GLN A 9 -7.06 3.65 17.40
N ALA A 10 -6.93 2.57 18.17
CA ALA A 10 -6.44 1.24 17.83
C ALA A 10 -6.40 0.97 16.30
N SER A 11 -5.33 1.43 15.66
CA SER A 11 -5.18 1.33 14.22
C SER A 11 -4.77 -0.11 13.94
N SER A 12 -5.76 -0.96 13.64
CA SER A 12 -5.49 -2.33 13.22
C SER A 12 -4.71 -2.27 11.92
N ALA A 13 -3.42 -2.65 11.96
CA ALA A 13 -2.57 -2.70 10.78
C ALA A 13 -2.72 -4.07 10.12
N ILE A 14 -3.22 -4.09 8.89
CA ILE A 14 -3.45 -5.31 8.11
C ILE A 14 -2.49 -5.31 6.93
N THR A 15 -1.65 -6.34 6.83
CA THR A 15 -0.77 -6.52 5.68
C THR A 15 -1.46 -7.37 4.63
N LEU A 16 -1.54 -6.83 3.41
CA LEU A 16 -2.07 -7.48 2.23
C LEU A 16 -0.97 -8.31 1.57
N GLY A 17 -1.20 -9.63 1.49
CA GLY A 17 -0.32 -10.55 0.77
C GLY A 17 -0.89 -10.96 -0.58
N ASP A 18 -0.02 -11.30 -1.52
CA ASP A 18 -0.36 -11.73 -2.90
C ASP A 18 -1.29 -12.97 -2.98
N LEU A 19 -1.45 -13.73 -1.89
CA LEU A 19 -2.32 -14.91 -1.81
C LEU A 19 -3.68 -14.62 -1.16
N GLN A 20 -3.88 -13.42 -0.62
CA GLN A 20 -5.13 -13.04 0.02
C GLN A 20 -6.04 -12.40 -1.02
N THR A 21 -7.26 -12.90 -1.14
CA THR A 21 -8.29 -12.34 -2.02
C THR A 21 -9.42 -11.69 -1.24
N GLU A 22 -9.56 -12.02 0.04
CA GLU A 22 -10.63 -11.54 0.92
C GLU A 22 -10.02 -11.05 2.23
N ILE A 23 -10.36 -9.84 2.62
CA ILE A 23 -9.79 -9.16 3.78
C ILE A 23 -10.93 -8.51 4.56
N THR A 24 -10.95 -8.75 5.86
CA THR A 24 -11.87 -8.07 6.77
C THR A 24 -11.09 -7.10 7.64
N ALA A 25 -11.52 -5.84 7.66
CA ALA A 25 -10.85 -4.76 8.38
C ALA A 25 -11.86 -3.94 9.19
N PRO A 26 -11.56 -3.51 10.43
CA PRO A 26 -12.41 -2.55 11.11
C PRO A 26 -12.26 -1.15 10.50
N VAL A 27 -13.29 -0.30 10.62
CA VAL A 27 -13.17 1.13 10.30
C VAL A 27 -11.99 1.74 11.09
N GLY A 28 -11.16 2.53 10.40
CA GLY A 28 -9.94 3.11 10.95
C GLY A 28 -8.68 2.25 10.77
N ALA A 29 -8.81 1.00 10.33
CA ALA A 29 -7.67 0.13 10.02
C ALA A 29 -6.82 0.68 8.87
N GLU A 30 -5.52 0.41 8.95
CA GLU A 30 -4.58 0.68 7.86
C GLU A 30 -4.23 -0.62 7.13
N LEU A 31 -4.32 -0.59 5.81
CA LEU A 31 -4.04 -1.70 4.91
C LEU A 31 -2.71 -1.43 4.21
N TYR A 32 -1.77 -2.36 4.31
CA TYR A 32 -0.41 -2.21 3.82
C TYR A 32 -0.14 -3.24 2.73
N TYR A 33 0.20 -2.80 1.51
CA TYR A 33 0.64 -3.69 0.44
C TYR A 33 2.06 -3.37 0.01
N ALA A 34 2.97 -4.32 0.21
CA ALA A 34 4.36 -4.20 -0.20
C ALA A 34 4.56 -4.72 -1.64
N TYR A 35 5.36 -3.99 -2.42
CA TYR A 35 5.74 -4.37 -3.78
C TYR A 35 7.20 -4.03 -4.05
N PRO A 36 7.88 -4.79 -4.94
CA PRO A 36 9.21 -4.43 -5.39
C PRO A 36 9.13 -3.15 -6.23
N ASP A 37 9.79 -2.08 -5.77
CA ASP A 37 9.90 -0.83 -6.51
C ASP A 37 11.34 -0.70 -7.00
N HIS A 38 11.49 -0.73 -8.33
CA HIS A 38 12.78 -0.47 -8.95
C HIS A 38 12.57 0.42 -10.17
N ALA A 39 12.25 1.68 -9.89
CA ALA A 39 11.96 2.67 -10.93
C ALA A 39 13.08 2.78 -11.98
N SER A 40 14.36 2.58 -11.60
CA SER A 40 15.51 2.66 -12.51
C SER A 40 15.59 1.53 -13.55
N VAL A 41 15.00 0.36 -13.27
CA VAL A 41 14.93 -0.77 -14.23
C VAL A 41 13.54 -0.95 -14.83
N GLY A 42 12.58 -0.11 -14.41
CA GLY A 42 11.21 -0.08 -14.91
C GLY A 42 10.21 -0.92 -14.11
N TYR A 43 10.54 -1.36 -12.90
CA TYR A 43 9.54 -1.95 -11.99
C TYR A 43 8.78 -0.85 -11.27
N GLY A 44 7.45 -1.00 -11.22
CA GLY A 44 6.57 -0.18 -10.39
C GLY A 44 5.26 -0.90 -10.15
N ALA A 45 4.37 -0.29 -9.38
CA ALA A 45 3.02 -0.79 -9.19
C ALA A 45 2.02 0.36 -9.30
N VAL A 46 0.79 0.02 -9.67
CA VAL A 46 -0.37 0.91 -9.63
C VAL A 46 -1.48 0.23 -8.86
N PHE A 47 -2.36 1.01 -8.26
CA PHE A 47 -3.55 0.51 -7.58
C PHE A 47 -4.80 1.16 -8.16
N GLU A 48 -5.92 0.45 -8.06
CA GLU A 48 -7.26 0.92 -8.39
C GLU A 48 -8.19 0.54 -7.25
N VAL A 49 -8.89 1.54 -6.69
CA VAL A 49 -9.89 1.35 -5.64
C VAL A 49 -11.26 1.53 -6.27
N GLU A 50 -12.13 0.54 -6.14
CA GLU A 50 -13.48 0.61 -6.71
C GLU A 50 -14.37 1.63 -5.99
N ASP A 51 -14.27 1.72 -4.66
CA ASP A 51 -15.01 2.68 -3.85
C ASP A 51 -14.11 3.44 -2.85
N PRO A 52 -13.70 4.69 -3.18
CA PRO A 52 -12.86 5.50 -2.31
C PRO A 52 -13.60 5.99 -1.05
N GLN A 53 -14.92 5.81 -0.95
CA GLN A 53 -15.66 6.14 0.27
C GLN A 53 -15.51 5.05 1.34
N ILE A 54 -15.12 3.83 0.97
CA ILE A 54 -14.94 2.68 1.89
C ILE A 54 -13.46 2.55 2.28
N ILE A 55 -12.54 2.61 1.32
CA ILE A 55 -11.10 2.65 1.56
C ILE A 55 -10.45 3.82 0.83
N GLN A 56 -9.52 4.53 1.47
CA GLN A 56 -8.79 5.63 0.83
C GLN A 56 -7.31 5.35 0.81
N HIS A 57 -6.65 5.64 -0.32
CA HIS A 57 -5.20 5.70 -0.34
C HIS A 57 -4.72 6.85 0.54
N LEU A 58 -3.88 6.53 1.51
CA LEU A 58 -3.38 7.50 2.49
C LEU A 58 -2.00 8.01 2.08
N ARG A 59 -1.08 7.10 1.74
CA ARG A 59 0.26 7.43 1.25
C ARG A 59 0.92 6.24 0.59
N THR A 60 2.00 6.50 -0.15
CA THR A 60 2.91 5.48 -0.65
C THR A 60 4.28 5.72 -0.04
N ASP A 61 4.76 4.75 0.74
CA ASP A 61 6.09 4.78 1.34
C ASP A 61 7.06 4.01 0.45
N VAL A 62 8.27 4.54 0.22
CA VAL A 62 9.32 3.85 -0.53
C VAL A 62 10.54 3.69 0.36
N ALA A 63 10.81 2.45 0.76
CA ALA A 63 11.96 2.09 1.57
C ALA A 63 13.09 1.58 0.66
N PHE A 64 14.26 2.19 0.76
CA PHE A 64 15.44 1.78 0.00
C PHE A 64 16.32 0.86 0.86
N GLU A 65 16.73 -0.29 0.31
CA GLU A 65 17.57 -1.26 1.04
C GLU A 65 18.98 -0.73 1.36
N GLN A 66 19.42 0.35 0.71
CA GLN A 66 20.73 0.97 0.90
C GLN A 66 20.62 2.43 1.33
N SER A 67 21.51 2.84 2.23
CA SER A 67 21.63 4.24 2.64
C SER A 67 21.99 5.12 1.45
N LYS A 68 21.56 6.38 1.49
CA LYS A 68 21.83 7.37 0.43
C LYS A 68 23.33 7.53 0.12
N ALA A 69 24.19 7.35 1.13
CA ALA A 69 25.65 7.40 0.99
C ALA A 69 26.21 6.22 0.19
N ASP A 70 25.67 5.02 0.37
CA ASP A 70 26.10 3.80 -0.34
C ASP A 70 25.65 3.77 -1.81
N ARG A 71 24.61 4.54 -2.14
CA ARG A 71 24.06 4.73 -3.50
C ARG A 71 24.81 5.74 -4.34
N ALA A 72 25.64 6.59 -3.73
CA ALA A 72 26.39 7.61 -4.47
C ALA A 72 27.38 6.95 -5.45
N GLY A 73 27.07 7.02 -6.75
CA GLY A 73 27.94 6.52 -7.81
C GLY A 73 27.74 5.04 -8.20
N LYS A 74 26.74 4.34 -7.66
CA LYS A 74 26.40 2.96 -8.07
C LYS A 74 25.10 2.93 -8.86
N THR A 75 25.19 2.75 -10.17
CA THR A 75 24.02 2.55 -11.04
C THR A 75 23.49 1.12 -10.91
N GLY A 76 22.21 0.95 -10.59
CA GLY A 76 21.55 -0.38 -10.55
C GLY A 76 21.47 -1.04 -9.17
N ALA A 77 21.88 -0.35 -8.10
CA ALA A 77 21.73 -0.81 -6.71
C ALA A 77 20.44 -0.28 -6.05
N ASP A 78 19.44 0.09 -6.87
CA ASP A 78 18.19 0.68 -6.43
C ASP A 78 17.14 -0.38 -6.15
N LYS A 79 17.44 -1.34 -5.27
CA LYS A 79 16.39 -2.19 -4.71
C LYS A 79 15.62 -1.39 -3.67
N ALA A 80 14.38 -1.09 -4.02
CA ALA A 80 13.43 -0.43 -3.15
C ALA A 80 12.21 -1.33 -2.95
N THR A 81 11.54 -1.11 -1.83
CA THR A 81 10.24 -1.70 -1.56
C THR A 81 9.27 -0.55 -1.43
N GLY A 82 8.35 -0.46 -2.39
CA GLY A 82 7.20 0.41 -2.31
C GLY A 82 6.15 -0.22 -1.41
N THR A 83 5.48 0.59 -0.61
CA THR A 83 4.38 0.17 0.24
C THR A 83 3.21 1.10 0.02
N PHE A 84 2.11 0.56 -0.51
CA PHE A 84 0.85 1.30 -0.53
C PHE A 84 0.18 1.20 0.82
N VAL A 85 -0.20 2.35 1.38
CA VAL A 85 -0.94 2.46 2.64
C VAL A 85 -2.32 2.98 2.33
N PHE A 86 -3.34 2.19 2.65
CA PHE A 86 -4.75 2.57 2.56
C PHE A 86 -5.37 2.64 3.95
N LYS A 87 -6.41 3.42 4.11
CA LYS A 87 -7.19 3.53 5.34
C LYS A 87 -8.63 3.11 5.10
N ALA A 88 -9.14 2.22 5.93
CA ALA A 88 -10.56 1.91 5.99
C ALA A 88 -11.31 3.09 6.63
N VAL A 89 -12.20 3.74 5.88
CA VAL A 89 -12.82 5.01 6.28
C VAL A 89 -14.32 4.87 6.57
N ALA A 90 -15.01 3.91 5.95
CA ALA A 90 -16.42 3.65 6.19
C ALA A 90 -16.72 2.15 6.07
N PRO A 91 -17.75 1.65 6.78
CA PRO A 91 -18.17 0.26 6.67
C PRO A 91 -18.76 -0.02 5.28
N GLY A 92 -18.51 -1.22 4.76
CA GLY A 92 -18.94 -1.64 3.42
C GLY A 92 -17.95 -2.61 2.78
N THR A 93 -18.26 -3.08 1.58
CA THR A 93 -17.37 -3.96 0.81
C THR A 93 -16.92 -3.25 -0.46
N THR A 94 -15.62 -3.28 -0.75
CA THR A 94 -15.04 -2.66 -1.94
C THR A 94 -13.92 -3.53 -2.52
N GLY A 95 -13.68 -3.43 -3.83
CA GLY A 95 -12.52 -4.02 -4.47
C GLY A 95 -11.30 -3.10 -4.46
N LEU A 96 -10.15 -3.70 -4.20
CA LEU A 96 -8.83 -3.10 -4.41
C LEU A 96 -8.09 -3.97 -5.43
N ARG A 97 -7.65 -3.37 -6.52
CA ARG A 97 -6.77 -4.02 -7.50
C ARG A 97 -5.39 -3.42 -7.43
N ILE A 98 -4.38 -4.27 -7.49
CA ILE A 98 -2.99 -3.85 -7.56
C ILE A 98 -2.34 -4.53 -8.75
N THR A 99 -1.77 -3.71 -9.63
CA THR A 99 -1.11 -4.16 -10.84
C THR A 99 0.36 -3.80 -10.76
N ARG A 100 1.23 -4.80 -10.65
CA ARG A 100 2.68 -4.63 -10.78
C ARG A 100 3.04 -4.59 -12.25
N LYS A 101 3.87 -3.61 -12.61
CA LYS A 101 4.30 -3.36 -13.98
C LYS A 101 5.82 -3.47 -14.08
N PHE A 102 6.27 -4.09 -15.17
CA PHE A 102 7.68 -4.08 -15.57
C PHE A 102 7.79 -3.48 -16.97
N ARG A 103 8.54 -2.38 -17.09
CA ARG A 103 8.73 -1.62 -18.35
C ARG A 103 7.44 -1.23 -19.05
N GLY A 104 6.40 -0.96 -18.26
CA GLY A 104 5.07 -0.57 -18.74
C GLY A 104 4.12 -1.73 -19.04
N GLU A 105 4.61 -2.97 -19.01
CA GLU A 105 3.80 -4.17 -19.19
C GLU A 105 3.32 -4.70 -17.83
N THR A 106 2.08 -5.17 -17.75
CA THR A 106 1.56 -5.83 -16.56
C THR A 106 2.27 -7.16 -16.36
N GLU A 107 3.00 -7.29 -15.25
CA GLU A 107 3.71 -8.52 -14.89
C GLU A 107 2.87 -9.36 -13.92
N TYR A 108 2.15 -8.69 -13.02
CA TYR A 108 1.35 -9.35 -11.98
C TYR A 108 0.16 -8.48 -11.61
N GLU A 109 -0.97 -9.13 -11.32
CA GLU A 109 -2.19 -8.47 -10.87
C GLU A 109 -2.75 -9.22 -9.66
N ALA A 110 -3.10 -8.48 -8.62
CA ALA A 110 -3.81 -8.98 -7.45
C ALA A 110 -5.13 -8.19 -7.30
N ALA A 111 -6.19 -8.93 -7.00
CA ALA A 111 -7.51 -8.37 -6.70
C ALA A 111 -7.92 -8.79 -5.29
N PHE A 112 -8.30 -7.81 -4.49
CA PHE A 112 -8.68 -7.96 -3.10
C PHE A 112 -10.13 -7.49 -2.93
N THR A 113 -10.94 -8.29 -2.26
CA THR A 113 -12.25 -7.89 -1.73
C THR A 113 -12.05 -7.47 -0.29
N ILE A 114 -12.15 -6.16 -0.03
CA ILE A 114 -11.97 -5.58 1.29
C ILE A 114 -13.35 -5.36 1.90
N THR A 115 -13.65 -6.03 3.00
CA THR A 115 -14.87 -5.83 3.80
C THR A 115 -14.52 -5.04 5.05
N VAL A 116 -15.00 -3.81 5.11
CA VAL A 116 -14.86 -2.93 6.26
C VAL A 116 -16.06 -3.10 7.18
N VAL A 117 -15.80 -3.47 8.44
CA VAL A 117 -16.83 -3.65 9.48
C VAL A 117 -16.76 -2.52 10.49
N GLU A 118 -17.88 -2.23 11.15
CA GLU A 118 -17.93 -1.28 12.26
C GLU A 118 -17.01 -1.73 13.41
N PRO A 119 -16.41 -0.78 14.15
CA PRO A 119 -15.49 -1.07 15.25
C PRO A 119 -16.18 -1.70 16.48
#